data_AF-A0A2G9XJF3-F1
#
_entry.id   AF-A0A2G9XJF3-F1
#
_cell.length_a   1.000
_cell.length_b   1.000
_cell.length_c   1.000
_cell.angle_alpha   90.00
_cell.angle_beta   90.00
_cell.angle_gamma   90.00
#
_symmetry.space_group_name_H-M   'P 1'
#
loop_
_entity.id
_entity.type
_entity.pdbx_description
1 polymer ?
#
loop_
_entity_poly.entity_id
_entity_poly.type
_entity_poly.pdbx_seq_one_letter_code
_entity_poly.pdbx_strand_id
1 'polypeptide(L)'
;MASSWEGYVIEETIKAVKPDEAYFWGTHNGAEIDLVMAKDGRMLGVECKRVDAPRLTPSMRIARKDLKLERIAVVYPGTRRYAMADNIYVVPLEAVADGMAGLFASPCA
;
A
#
# COMPACT_ATOMS: atom_id res chain seq x y z
N MET A 1 -5.25 9.76 -15.21
CA MET A 1 -5.24 10.79 -14.15
C MET A 1 -5.74 10.12 -12.90
N ALA A 2 -4.88 9.99 -11.89
CA ALA A 2 -5.27 9.51 -10.57
C ALA A 2 -6.35 10.43 -9.98
N SER A 3 -7.28 9.89 -9.21
CA SER A 3 -8.27 10.72 -8.52
C SER A 3 -7.58 11.61 -7.47
N SER A 4 -8.15 12.77 -7.14
CA SER A 4 -7.59 13.67 -6.11
C SER A 4 -7.36 12.99 -4.75
N TRP A 5 -8.16 11.97 -4.45
CA TRP A 5 -8.04 11.18 -3.21
C TRP A 5 -6.82 10.26 -3.22
N GLU A 6 -6.56 9.58 -4.34
CA GLU A 6 -5.41 8.67 -4.49
C GLU A 6 -4.09 9.44 -4.41
N GLY A 7 -3.99 10.57 -5.11
CA GLY A 7 -2.83 11.47 -5.02
C GLY A 7 -2.58 11.93 -3.58
N TYR A 8 -3.63 12.33 -2.86
CA TYR A 8 -3.53 12.70 -1.44
C TYR A 8 -2.98 11.55 -0.58
N VAL A 9 -3.52 10.34 -0.72
CA VAL A 9 -3.06 9.17 0.05
C VAL A 9 -1.58 8.88 -0.21
N ILE A 10 -1.14 8.95 -1.47
CA ILE A 10 0.26 8.73 -1.86
C ILE A 10 1.17 9.79 -1.25
N GLU A 11 0.80 11.07 -1.35
CA GLU A 11 1.59 12.17 -0.81
C GLU A 11 1.74 12.07 0.72
N GLU A 12 0.64 11.81 1.43
CA GLU A 12 0.68 11.65 2.89
C GLU A 12 1.47 10.42 3.31
N THR A 13 1.37 9.32 2.54
CA THR A 13 2.19 8.12 2.76
C THR A 13 3.68 8.44 2.66
N ILE A 14 4.11 9.12 1.60
CA ILE A 14 5.52 9.49 1.41
C ILE A 14 5.99 10.42 2.54
N LYS A 15 5.19 11.42 2.92
CA LYS A 15 5.52 12.35 4.01
C LYS A 15 5.66 11.65 5.35
N ALA A 16 4.79 10.70 5.67
CA ALA A 16 4.78 9.99 6.94
C ALA A 16 5.86 8.91 7.03
N VAL A 17 6.07 8.13 5.97
CA VAL A 17 7.05 7.04 5.93
C VAL A 17 8.48 7.55 5.76
N LYS A 18 8.65 8.64 4.99
CA LYS A 18 9.96 9.16 4.57
C LYS A 18 10.84 8.04 4.01
N PRO A 19 10.41 7.41 2.89
CA PRO A 19 11.14 6.31 2.29
C PRO A 19 12.46 6.80 1.67
N ASP A 20 13.41 5.89 1.54
CA ASP A 20 14.69 6.15 0.89
C ASP A 20 14.49 6.32 -0.64
N GLU A 21 13.55 5.53 -1.20
CA GLU A 21 13.10 5.64 -2.59
C GLU A 21 11.59 5.44 -2.69
N ALA A 22 10.95 6.12 -3.63
CA ALA A 22 9.52 6.00 -3.92
C ALA A 22 9.25 6.10 -5.42
N TYR A 23 8.48 5.15 -5.98
CA TYR A 23 8.16 5.14 -7.40
C TYR A 23 6.85 4.42 -7.70
N PHE A 24 6.26 4.76 -8.84
CA PHE A 24 5.13 4.05 -9.43
C PHE A 24 5.63 2.80 -10.15
N TRP A 25 4.85 1.73 -10.14
CA TRP A 25 5.21 0.50 -10.86
C TRP A 25 4.06 -0.07 -11.66
N GLY A 26 4.38 -0.47 -12.88
CA GLY A 26 3.48 -1.16 -13.79
C GLY A 26 4.24 -2.03 -14.78
N THR A 27 3.58 -3.08 -15.27
CA THR A 27 4.11 -4.00 -16.27
C THR A 27 3.46 -3.77 -17.63
N HIS A 28 4.11 -4.23 -18.70
CA HIS A 28 3.51 -4.23 -20.04
C HIS A 28 2.23 -5.06 -20.13
N ASN A 29 2.03 -6.04 -19.24
CA ASN A 29 0.83 -6.88 -19.19
C ASN A 29 -0.29 -6.29 -18.31
N GLY A 30 -0.16 -5.04 -17.85
CA GLY A 30 -1.21 -4.30 -17.15
C GLY A 30 -1.33 -4.59 -15.65
N ALA A 31 -0.40 -5.33 -15.04
CA ALA A 31 -0.29 -5.37 -13.59
C ALA A 31 0.35 -4.08 -13.08
N GLU A 32 -0.25 -3.45 -12.08
CA GLU A 32 0.15 -2.16 -11.51
C GLU A 32 0.05 -2.19 -9.98
N ILE A 33 0.83 -1.35 -9.32
CA ILE A 33 0.67 -0.99 -7.90
C ILE A 33 0.93 0.51 -7.75
N ASP A 34 0.08 1.18 -6.96
CA ASP A 34 0.05 2.64 -6.93
C ASP A 34 1.34 3.27 -6.38
N LEU A 35 2.01 2.61 -5.42
CA LEU A 35 3.28 3.11 -4.88
C LEU A 35 4.15 1.95 -4.40
N VAL A 36 5.43 2.01 -4.77
CA VAL A 36 6.50 1.16 -4.24
C VAL A 36 7.46 2.04 -3.47
N MET A 37 7.89 1.55 -2.30
CA MET A 37 8.83 2.25 -1.42
C MET A 37 9.98 1.33 -1.00
N ALA A 38 11.19 1.88 -0.97
CA ALA A 38 12.31 1.30 -0.24
C ALA A 38 12.46 2.02 1.11
N LYS A 39 12.52 1.25 2.20
CA LYS A 39 12.76 1.80 3.55
C LYS A 39 13.60 0.85 4.38
N ASP A 40 14.77 1.30 4.85
CA ASP A 40 15.65 0.53 5.73
C ASP A 40 15.99 -0.87 5.16
N GLY A 41 16.22 -0.94 3.84
CA GLY A 41 16.49 -2.19 3.12
C GLY A 41 15.27 -3.06 2.83
N ARG A 42 14.06 -2.59 3.14
CA ARG A 42 12.80 -3.32 2.92
C ARG A 42 12.05 -2.72 1.74
N MET A 43 11.53 -3.59 0.87
CA MET A 43 10.66 -3.22 -0.24
C MET A 43 9.20 -3.33 0.17
N LEU A 44 8.43 -2.26 -0.01
CA LEU A 44 7.05 -2.14 0.47
C LEU A 44 6.14 -1.64 -0.65
N GLY A 45 4.89 -2.09 -0.67
CA GLY A 45 3.87 -1.61 -1.61
C GLY A 45 2.72 -0.90 -0.90
N VAL A 46 2.15 0.08 -1.57
CA VAL A 46 0.89 0.73 -1.17
C VAL A 46 -0.06 0.75 -2.35
N GLU A 47 -1.30 0.37 -2.09
CA GLU A 47 -2.42 0.46 -3.03
C GLU A 47 -3.52 1.30 -2.41
N CYS A 48 -4.09 2.23 -3.17
CA CYS A 48 -5.18 3.10 -2.76
C CYS A 48 -6.50 2.57 -3.32
N LYS A 49 -7.48 2.30 -2.44
CA LYS A 49 -8.82 1.83 -2.85
C LYS A 49 -9.90 2.67 -2.17
N ARG A 50 -10.55 3.56 -2.92
CA ARG A 50 -11.69 4.36 -2.45
C ARG A 50 -13.01 3.58 -2.46
N VAL A 51 -13.02 2.40 -1.82
CA VAL A 51 -14.19 1.53 -1.67
C VAL A 51 -14.23 0.95 -0.26
N ASP A 52 -15.42 0.67 0.28
CA ASP A 52 -15.59 0.24 1.68
C ASP A 52 -15.08 -1.18 1.97
N ALA A 53 -14.99 -2.04 0.96
CA ALA A 53 -14.50 -3.41 1.08
C ALA A 53 -13.55 -3.75 -0.08
N PRO A 54 -12.27 -3.31 -0.01
CA PRO A 54 -11.26 -3.67 -0.99
C PRO A 54 -11.15 -5.19 -1.17
N ARG A 55 -10.95 -5.61 -2.42
CA ARG A 55 -10.72 -7.01 -2.78
C ARG A 55 -9.31 -7.18 -3.28
N LEU A 56 -8.75 -8.36 -3.04
CA LEU A 56 -7.45 -8.73 -3.54
C LEU A 56 -7.46 -8.78 -5.07
N THR A 57 -6.48 -8.13 -5.70
CA THR A 57 -6.31 -8.12 -7.16
C THR A 57 -5.17 -9.04 -7.59
N PRO A 58 -5.17 -9.53 -8.84
CA PRO A 58 -4.02 -10.20 -9.41
C PRO A 58 -2.76 -9.33 -9.39
N SER A 59 -2.89 -8.02 -9.66
CA SER A 59 -1.77 -7.07 -9.69
C SER A 59 -1.03 -7.00 -8.37
N MET A 60 -1.73 -6.96 -7.23
CA MET A 60 -1.10 -6.98 -5.90
C MET A 60 -0.25 -8.24 -5.70
N ARG A 61 -0.73 -9.41 -6.15
CA ARG A 61 0.03 -10.67 -6.05
C ARG A 61 1.27 -10.66 -6.94
N ILE A 62 1.14 -10.15 -8.16
CA ILE A 62 2.24 -10.03 -9.13
C ILE A 62 3.30 -9.06 -8.59
N ALA A 63 2.91 -7.85 -8.18
CA ALA A 63 3.80 -6.86 -7.60
C ALA A 63 4.56 -7.42 -6.39
N ARG A 64 3.86 -8.08 -5.45
CA ARG A 64 4.51 -8.70 -4.28
C ARG A 64 5.59 -9.71 -4.68
N LYS A 65 5.30 -10.54 -5.70
CA LYS A 65 6.22 -11.58 -6.16
C LYS A 65 7.41 -10.98 -6.92
N ASP A 66 7.14 -10.14 -7.91
CA ASP A 66 8.15 -9.67 -8.86
C ASP A 66 9.10 -8.67 -8.22
N LEU A 67 8.57 -7.79 -7.36
CA LEU A 67 9.35 -6.80 -6.62
C LEU A 67 9.84 -7.30 -5.26
N LYS A 68 9.48 -8.54 -4.88
CA LYS A 68 9.76 -9.13 -3.56
C LYS A 68 9.32 -8.21 -2.42
N LEU A 69 8.14 -7.59 -2.55
CA LEU A 69 7.61 -6.70 -1.53
C LEU A 69 7.39 -7.52 -0.25
N GLU A 70 7.93 -7.01 0.85
CA GLU A 70 7.75 -7.62 2.16
C GLU A 70 6.29 -7.55 2.58
N ARG A 71 5.64 -6.40 2.36
CA ARG A 71 4.22 -6.16 2.66
C ARG A 71 3.58 -5.23 1.64
N ILE A 72 2.28 -5.37 1.46
CA ILE A 72 1.42 -4.41 0.76
C ILE A 72 0.38 -3.85 1.73
N ALA A 73 0.29 -2.54 1.83
CA ALA A 73 -0.77 -1.84 2.53
C ALA A 73 -1.81 -1.34 1.53
N VAL A 74 -3.05 -1.82 1.64
CA VAL A 74 -4.20 -1.35 0.87
C VAL A 74 -4.91 -0.28 1.69
N VAL A 75 -4.63 0.99 1.39
CA VAL A 75 -5.21 2.15 2.06
C VAL A 75 -6.61 2.41 1.54
N TYR A 76 -7.57 2.59 2.44
CA TYR A 76 -8.99 2.76 2.09
C TYR A 76 -9.70 3.72 3.06
N PRO A 77 -10.92 4.22 2.73
CA PRO A 77 -11.62 5.23 3.52
C PRO A 77 -12.40 4.68 4.72
N GLY A 78 -12.33 3.39 5.01
CA GLY A 78 -12.96 2.83 6.22
C GLY A 78 -12.08 2.94 7.46
N THR A 79 -12.47 2.24 8.52
CA THR A 79 -11.90 2.40 9.87
C THR A 79 -11.23 1.15 10.44
N ARG A 80 -11.23 0.04 9.70
CA ARG A 80 -10.74 -1.25 10.20
C ARG A 80 -9.47 -1.67 9.50
N ARG A 81 -8.52 -2.18 10.28
CA ARG A 81 -7.41 -2.97 9.75
C ARG A 81 -7.79 -4.44 9.68
N TYR A 82 -7.46 -5.12 8.59
CA TYR A 82 -7.59 -6.57 8.49
C TYR A 82 -6.62 -7.18 7.48
N ALA A 83 -6.30 -8.46 7.65
CA ALA A 83 -5.53 -9.21 6.67
C ALA A 83 -6.40 -9.55 5.45
N MET A 84 -5.92 -9.20 4.26
CA MET A 84 -6.55 -9.57 2.99
C MET A 84 -5.93 -10.85 2.40
N ALA A 85 -4.61 -11.00 2.58
CA ALA A 85 -3.84 -12.19 2.24
C ALA A 85 -2.51 -12.18 3.00
N ASP A 86 -1.66 -13.18 2.80
CA ASP A 86 -0.32 -13.22 3.38
C ASP A 86 0.46 -11.94 3.03
N ASN A 87 0.83 -11.19 4.07
CA ASN A 87 1.54 -9.93 3.98
C ASN A 87 0.83 -8.83 3.14
N ILE A 88 -0.48 -8.93 2.97
CA ILE A 88 -1.31 -7.90 2.34
C ILE A 88 -2.41 -7.50 3.32
N TYR A 89 -2.39 -6.23 3.73
CA TYR A 89 -3.28 -5.72 4.78
C TYR A 89 -4.10 -4.56 4.25
N VAL A 90 -5.38 -4.54 4.58
CA VAL A 90 -6.21 -3.35 4.41
C VAL A 90 -6.03 -2.48 5.64
N VAL A 91 -5.76 -1.19 5.44
CA VAL A 91 -5.48 -0.23 6.50
C VAL A 91 -6.27 1.07 6.30
N PRO A 92 -6.87 1.62 7.36
CA PRO A 92 -7.60 2.88 7.25
C PRO A 92 -6.64 4.02 6.90
N LEU A 93 -7.12 5.01 6.13
CA LEU A 93 -6.35 6.21 5.77
C LEU A 93 -5.74 6.91 7.00
N GLU A 94 -6.46 6.94 8.12
CA GLU A 94 -5.99 7.54 9.38
C GLU A 94 -4.67 6.91 9.87
N ALA A 95 -4.43 5.63 9.57
CA ALA A 95 -3.20 4.96 9.98
C ALA A 95 -1.97 5.45 9.19
N VAL A 96 -2.13 6.20 8.10
CA VAL A 96 -1.00 6.85 7.40
C VAL A 96 -0.26 7.80 8.35
N ALA A 97 -0.95 8.47 9.27
CA ALA A 97 -0.36 9.41 10.22
C ALA A 97 0.70 8.75 11.13
N ASP A 98 0.58 7.45 11.39
CA ASP A 98 1.52 6.67 12.20
C ASP A 98 2.66 6.05 11.36
N GLY A 99 2.78 6.44 10.09
CA GLY A 99 3.87 6.06 9.18
C GLY A 99 4.03 4.56 9.03
N MET A 100 5.27 4.07 9.19
CA MET A 100 5.60 2.65 9.02
C MET A 100 4.80 1.72 9.95
N ALA A 101 4.55 2.11 11.19
CA ALA A 101 3.79 1.31 12.15
C ALA A 101 2.30 1.26 11.77
N GLY A 102 1.75 2.39 11.33
CA GLY A 102 0.36 2.49 10.90
C GLY A 102 0.04 1.81 9.56
N LEU A 103 1.01 1.75 8.64
CA LEU A 103 0.79 1.09 7.35
C LEU A 103 1.09 -0.41 7.38
N PHE A 104 2.13 -0.82 8.12
CA PHE A 104 2.71 -2.16 7.95
C PHE A 104 2.76 -3.01 9.21
N ALA A 105 2.22 -2.57 10.35
CA ALA A 105 2.11 -3.46 11.51
C ALA A 105 1.11 -4.60 11.24
N SER A 106 1.43 -5.79 11.74
CA SER A 106 0.50 -6.92 11.68
C SER A 106 -0.79 -6.60 12.45
N PRO A 107 -1.97 -7.05 11.99
CA PRO A 107 -3.20 -6.95 12.76
C PRO A 107 -3.00 -7.62 14.12
N CYS A 108 -3.56 -7.02 15.17
CA CYS A 108 -3.71 -7.72 16.45
C CYS A 108 -4.68 -8.89 16.24
N ALA A 109 -4.39 -10.05 16.82
CA ALA A 109 -5.20 -11.26 16.70
C ALA A 109 -6.58 -11.12 17.34
#